data_AF-A0A9Q8T0G2-F1
#
_entry.id   AF-A0A9Q8T0G2-F1
#
_cell.length_a   1.000
_cell.length_b   1.000
_cell.length_c   1.000
_cell.angle_alpha   90.00
_cell.angle_beta   90.00
_cell.angle_gamma   90.00
#
_symmetry.space_group_name_H-M   'P 1'
#
loop_
_entity.id
_entity.type
_entity.pdbx_description
1 polymer ?
#
loop_
_entity_poly.entity_id
_entity_poly.type
_entity_poly.pdbx_seq_one_letter_code
_entity_poly.pdbx_strand_id
1 'polypeptide(L)'
;MPNYDEFVMEPFYFPEFLQADDQDEVAENRGAYRNTTNWCLFGEIVRIELFTRVVLFCRDKRDFAFLVAFYPDGNAQVDPRPYKIGHTVAVLNTTTKRFLDGREGVRVEKLETCRAFPLKLADLYQMNTELVKYTGGIDEQSGTRPCQACGKEAQERKKCGGCGYYYYCDTACQKKAWEGKNHKKGCKVLKNPNMRMLLNLKAATQALRFTD
;
A
#
# COMPACT_ATOMS: atom_id res chain seq x y z
N MET A 1 11.14 2.78 25.87
CA MET A 1 10.51 1.51 25.46
C MET A 1 9.16 1.88 24.87
N PRO A 2 8.86 1.52 23.61
CA PRO A 2 7.53 1.80 23.05
C PRO A 2 6.47 1.17 23.94
N ASN A 3 5.39 1.91 24.24
CA ASN A 3 4.27 1.41 25.03
C ASN A 3 3.67 0.20 24.30
N TYR A 4 3.24 -0.83 25.04
CA TYR A 4 2.53 -2.00 24.52
C TYR A 4 1.35 -1.59 23.61
N ASP A 5 0.71 -0.45 23.87
CA ASP A 5 -0.35 0.11 23.01
C ASP A 5 0.12 0.52 21.60
N GLU A 6 1.38 0.94 21.40
CA GLU A 6 1.88 1.30 20.07
C GLU A 6 2.02 0.08 19.14
N PHE A 7 2.26 -1.10 19.70
CA PHE A 7 2.34 -2.36 18.95
C PHE A 7 0.95 -2.90 18.53
N VAL A 8 -0.11 -2.55 19.27
CA VAL A 8 -1.49 -2.95 18.94
C VAL A 8 -2.08 -2.08 17.82
N MET A 9 -1.43 -0.97 17.43
CA MET A 9 -1.96 0.00 16.48
C MET A 9 -1.58 -0.21 15.00
N GLU A 10 -0.56 -1.03 14.69
CA GLU A 10 -0.20 -1.38 13.30
C GLU A 10 -1.30 -2.12 12.50
N PRO A 11 -2.07 -3.05 13.08
CA PRO A 11 -3.18 -3.72 12.39
C PRO A 11 -4.24 -2.73 11.86
N PHE A 12 -4.41 -1.56 12.49
CA PHE A 12 -5.48 -0.62 12.17
C PHE A 12 -5.27 0.20 10.89
N TYR A 13 -4.08 0.18 10.29
CA TYR A 13 -3.81 0.98 9.09
C TYR A 13 -3.76 0.12 7.82
N PHE A 14 -3.32 -1.14 7.94
CA PHE A 14 -3.19 -2.07 6.82
C PHE A 14 -3.71 -3.46 7.20
N PRO A 15 -5.04 -3.62 7.33
CA PRO A 15 -5.65 -4.86 7.78
C PRO A 15 -5.53 -6.02 6.80
N GLU A 16 -5.69 -7.23 7.31
CA GLU A 16 -6.11 -8.41 6.55
C GLU A 16 -7.57 -8.27 6.13
N PHE A 17 -8.02 -9.02 5.11
CA PHE A 17 -9.41 -8.91 4.66
C PHE A 17 -10.41 -9.21 5.79
N LEU A 18 -10.16 -10.29 6.55
CA LEU A 18 -11.01 -10.71 7.67
C LEU A 18 -10.95 -9.79 8.89
N GLN A 19 -10.04 -8.82 8.90
CA GLN A 19 -9.94 -7.82 9.96
C GLN A 19 -10.68 -6.54 9.60
N ALA A 20 -11.04 -6.32 8.34
CA ALA A 20 -11.77 -5.14 7.92
C ALA A 20 -13.25 -5.24 8.33
N ASP A 21 -13.79 -4.15 8.86
CA ASP A 21 -15.19 -4.10 9.33
C ASP A 21 -16.16 -4.50 8.22
N ASP A 22 -17.09 -5.39 8.56
CA ASP A 22 -18.21 -5.73 7.68
C ASP A 22 -19.25 -4.61 7.65
N GLN A 23 -19.95 -4.46 6.53
CA GLN A 23 -20.94 -3.41 6.35
C GLN A 23 -22.02 -3.43 7.44
N ASP A 24 -22.47 -4.60 7.89
CA ASP A 24 -23.52 -4.72 8.88
C ASP A 24 -23.01 -4.24 10.26
N GLU A 25 -21.76 -4.54 10.61
CA GLU A 25 -21.13 -4.04 11.83
C GLU A 25 -21.08 -2.51 11.84
N VAL A 26 -20.63 -1.90 10.74
CA VAL A 26 -20.58 -0.44 10.61
C VAL A 26 -21.98 0.18 10.69
N ALA A 27 -22.98 -0.45 10.05
CA ALA A 27 -24.37 0.02 10.09
C ALA A 27 -24.98 -0.04 11.51
N GLU A 28 -24.54 -0.99 12.34
CA GLU A 28 -24.93 -1.11 13.74
C GLU A 28 -24.10 -0.21 14.69
N ASN A 29 -23.28 0.71 14.16
CA ASN A 29 -22.32 1.52 14.91
C ASN A 29 -21.29 0.68 15.69
N ARG A 30 -21.01 -0.53 15.22
CA ARG A 30 -19.96 -1.45 15.66
C ARG A 30 -18.80 -1.41 14.66
N GLY A 31 -17.72 -2.15 14.90
CA GLY A 31 -16.53 -2.16 14.04
C GLY A 31 -15.28 -1.56 14.67
N ALA A 32 -14.14 -2.17 14.38
CA ALA A 32 -12.82 -1.81 14.89
C ALA A 32 -12.25 -0.54 14.24
N TYR A 33 -12.68 -0.19 13.03
CA TYR A 33 -12.16 0.93 12.23
C TYR A 33 -13.09 2.13 12.20
N ARG A 34 -14.25 2.07 12.87
CA ARG A 34 -15.25 3.15 12.92
C ARG A 34 -14.70 4.52 13.36
N ASN A 35 -13.66 4.52 14.21
CA ASN A 35 -13.00 5.72 14.73
C ASN A 35 -11.68 6.03 14.00
N THR A 36 -11.27 5.20 13.05
CA THR A 36 -10.03 5.34 12.31
C THR A 36 -10.29 6.15 11.05
N THR A 37 -9.71 7.36 10.97
CA THR A 37 -9.89 8.26 9.81
C THR A 37 -9.39 7.65 8.50
N ASN A 38 -8.27 6.90 8.55
CA ASN A 38 -7.62 6.34 7.38
C ASN A 38 -7.06 4.94 7.65
N TRP A 39 -7.38 4.01 6.77
CA TRP A 39 -6.80 2.67 6.66
C TRP A 39 -6.90 2.18 5.21
N CYS A 40 -6.11 1.17 4.86
CA CYS A 40 -5.98 0.69 3.50
C CYS A 40 -5.86 -0.83 3.46
N LEU A 41 -6.82 -1.50 2.82
CA LEU A 41 -6.71 -2.91 2.49
C LEU A 41 -5.80 -3.09 1.27
N PHE A 42 -4.87 -4.04 1.35
CA PHE A 42 -4.10 -4.47 0.18
C PHE A 42 -4.53 -5.87 -0.27
N GLY A 43 -4.50 -6.10 -1.58
CA GLY A 43 -4.63 -7.43 -2.16
C GLY A 43 -3.82 -7.58 -3.45
N GLU A 44 -3.26 -8.75 -3.69
CA GLU A 44 -2.66 -9.08 -4.99
C GLU A 44 -3.76 -9.54 -5.95
N ILE A 45 -3.84 -8.92 -7.12
CA ILE A 45 -4.78 -9.31 -8.18
C ILE A 45 -4.31 -10.64 -8.78
N VAL A 46 -5.10 -11.69 -8.63
CA VAL A 46 -4.82 -13.02 -9.19
C VAL A 46 -5.67 -13.33 -10.43
N ARG A 47 -6.81 -12.64 -10.59
CA ARG A 47 -7.70 -12.80 -11.75
C ARG A 47 -8.57 -11.56 -11.94
N ILE A 48 -8.99 -11.30 -13.17
CA ILE A 48 -9.81 -10.13 -13.55
C ILE A 48 -11.00 -10.61 -14.39
N GLU A 49 -12.19 -10.13 -14.06
CA GLU A 49 -13.41 -10.30 -14.86
C GLU A 49 -13.92 -8.93 -15.30
N LEU A 50 -14.33 -8.80 -16.57
CA LEU A 50 -14.72 -7.51 -17.20
C LEU A 50 -16.10 -7.53 -17.86
N PHE A 51 -16.88 -8.62 -17.74
CA PHE A 51 -18.07 -8.83 -18.58
C PHE A 51 -19.23 -7.88 -18.25
N THR A 52 -19.61 -7.76 -16.97
CA THR A 52 -20.69 -6.84 -16.53
C THR A 52 -20.19 -5.64 -15.74
N ARG A 53 -18.99 -5.75 -15.16
CA ARG A 53 -18.24 -4.71 -14.45
C ARG A 53 -16.81 -5.17 -14.27
N VAL A 54 -15.95 -4.26 -13.84
CA VAL A 54 -14.60 -4.62 -13.42
C VAL A 54 -14.68 -5.31 -12.05
N VAL A 55 -14.27 -6.57 -11.99
CA VAL A 55 -14.12 -7.33 -10.75
C VAL A 55 -12.71 -7.90 -10.70
N LEU A 56 -12.00 -7.56 -9.62
CA LEU A 56 -10.67 -8.09 -9.33
C LEU A 56 -10.82 -9.20 -8.29
N PHE A 57 -10.25 -10.36 -8.58
CA PHE A 57 -10.08 -11.43 -7.59
C PHE A 57 -8.72 -11.22 -6.95
N CYS A 58 -8.73 -11.10 -5.64
CA CYS A 58 -7.57 -10.70 -4.87
C CYS A 58 -7.24 -11.72 -3.79
N ARG A 59 -5.97 -11.72 -3.38
CA ARG A 59 -5.51 -12.39 -2.17
C ARG A 59 -4.78 -11.43 -1.25
N ASP A 60 -5.08 -11.48 0.04
CA ASP A 60 -4.40 -10.65 1.03
C ASP A 60 -3.06 -11.27 1.48
N LYS A 61 -2.43 -10.71 2.52
CA LYS A 61 -1.14 -11.20 3.04
C LYS A 61 -1.20 -12.59 3.70
N ARG A 62 -2.40 -13.10 4.01
CA ARG A 62 -2.65 -14.43 4.56
C ARG A 62 -3.15 -15.42 3.50
N ASP A 63 -3.11 -15.02 2.23
CA ASP A 63 -3.62 -15.78 1.09
C ASP A 63 -5.17 -15.91 1.09
N PHE A 64 -5.88 -15.13 1.92
CA PHE A 64 -7.33 -15.14 1.95
C PHE A 64 -7.90 -14.54 0.66
N ALA A 65 -8.84 -15.24 0.02
CA ALA A 65 -9.41 -14.83 -1.26
C ALA A 65 -10.61 -13.90 -1.06
N PHE A 66 -10.61 -12.76 -1.74
CA PHE A 66 -11.70 -11.80 -1.69
C PHE A 66 -11.87 -11.07 -3.04
N LEU A 67 -13.02 -10.41 -3.21
CA LEU A 67 -13.32 -9.62 -4.41
C LEU A 67 -13.08 -8.12 -4.18
N VAL A 68 -12.59 -7.41 -5.20
CA VAL A 68 -12.74 -5.95 -5.32
C VAL A 68 -13.62 -5.69 -6.53
N ALA A 69 -14.88 -5.34 -6.28
CA ALA A 69 -15.87 -5.15 -7.34
C ALA A 69 -16.24 -3.67 -7.48
N PHE A 70 -16.14 -3.13 -8.69
CA PHE A 70 -16.42 -1.73 -8.95
C PHE A 70 -17.90 -1.49 -9.25
N TYR A 71 -18.49 -0.56 -8.51
CA TYR A 71 -19.88 -0.09 -8.62
C TYR A 71 -19.90 1.43 -8.54
N PRO A 72 -19.23 2.14 -9.46
CA PRO A 72 -19.21 3.58 -9.41
C PRO A 72 -20.62 4.15 -9.55
N ASP A 73 -20.90 5.23 -8.81
CA ASP A 73 -22.18 5.93 -8.91
C ASP A 73 -22.36 6.58 -10.30
N GLY A 74 -23.60 6.57 -10.80
CA GLY A 74 -23.96 7.22 -12.06
C GLY A 74 -23.37 6.55 -13.31
N ASN A 75 -22.90 7.37 -14.26
CA ASN A 75 -22.38 6.91 -15.56
C ASN A 75 -20.85 6.79 -15.59
N ALA A 76 -20.15 6.83 -14.45
CA ALA A 76 -18.70 6.79 -14.44
C ALA A 76 -18.20 5.41 -14.90
N GLN A 77 -17.24 5.41 -15.83
CA GLN A 77 -16.66 4.18 -16.36
C GLN A 77 -15.32 3.89 -15.69
N VAL A 78 -15.10 2.63 -15.35
CA VAL A 78 -13.83 2.16 -14.81
C VAL A 78 -12.89 1.82 -15.96
N ASP A 79 -11.73 2.46 -16.00
CA ASP A 79 -10.65 2.07 -16.90
C ASP A 79 -9.96 0.80 -16.36
N PRO A 80 -10.02 -0.35 -17.05
CA PRO A 80 -9.40 -1.58 -16.56
C PRO A 80 -7.88 -1.62 -16.78
N ARG A 81 -7.29 -0.75 -17.63
CA ARG A 81 -5.88 -0.85 -18.04
C ARG A 81 -4.84 -0.82 -16.90
N PRO A 82 -5.04 -0.07 -15.80
CA PRO A 82 -4.11 -0.06 -14.68
C PRO A 82 -4.10 -1.38 -13.86
N TYR A 83 -5.18 -2.16 -13.94
CA TYR A 83 -5.37 -3.38 -13.17
C TYR A 83 -4.83 -4.58 -13.95
N LYS A 84 -3.86 -5.28 -13.39
CA LYS A 84 -3.21 -6.44 -14.02
C LYS A 84 -2.95 -7.53 -12.99
N ILE A 85 -2.97 -8.78 -13.43
CA ILE A 85 -2.58 -9.92 -12.59
C ILE A 85 -1.15 -9.70 -12.07
N GLY A 86 -0.93 -9.96 -10.78
CA GLY A 86 0.32 -9.71 -10.07
C GLY A 86 0.56 -8.26 -9.66
N HIS A 87 -0.37 -7.34 -9.94
CA HIS A 87 -0.37 -6.02 -9.31
C HIS A 87 -1.01 -6.08 -7.93
N THR A 88 -0.63 -5.17 -7.06
CA THR A 88 -1.28 -4.95 -5.77
C THR A 88 -2.36 -3.89 -5.92
N VAL A 89 -3.60 -4.22 -5.56
CA VAL A 89 -4.66 -3.23 -5.38
C VAL A 89 -4.66 -2.73 -3.94
N ALA A 90 -4.90 -1.44 -3.79
CA ALA A 90 -5.05 -0.73 -2.53
C ALA A 90 -6.45 -0.12 -2.47
N VAL A 91 -7.18 -0.38 -1.39
CA VAL A 91 -8.55 0.13 -1.19
C VAL A 91 -8.62 0.86 0.14
N LEU A 92 -8.91 2.16 0.09
CA LEU A 92 -9.02 3.04 1.26
C LEU A 92 -10.39 2.92 1.92
N ASN A 93 -10.41 2.87 3.25
CA ASN A 93 -11.59 3.12 4.10
C ASN A 93 -12.86 2.39 3.62
N THR A 94 -12.74 1.12 3.27
CA THR A 94 -13.83 0.34 2.67
C THR A 94 -14.63 -0.44 3.71
N THR A 95 -15.68 -1.15 3.32
CA THR A 95 -16.33 -2.13 4.18
C THR A 95 -16.43 -3.44 3.43
N THR A 96 -16.27 -4.55 4.14
CA THR A 96 -16.46 -5.87 3.56
C THR A 96 -17.96 -6.16 3.45
N LYS A 97 -18.32 -7.00 2.49
CA LYS A 97 -19.69 -7.46 2.24
C LYS A 97 -19.69 -8.86 1.67
N ARG A 98 -20.77 -9.59 1.93
CA ARG A 98 -21.13 -10.80 1.18
C ARG A 98 -22.00 -10.46 -0.03
N PHE A 99 -21.57 -10.87 -1.22
CA PHE A 99 -22.32 -10.72 -2.47
C PHE A 99 -23.40 -11.79 -2.60
N LEU A 100 -24.36 -11.57 -3.53
CA LEU A 100 -25.49 -12.47 -3.77
C LEU A 100 -25.08 -13.90 -4.18
N ASP A 101 -23.90 -14.04 -4.77
CA ASP A 101 -23.33 -15.34 -5.16
C ASP A 101 -22.58 -16.05 -4.02
N GLY A 102 -22.66 -15.50 -2.80
CA GLY A 102 -22.04 -16.04 -1.60
C GLY A 102 -20.56 -15.68 -1.44
N ARG A 103 -19.94 -14.98 -2.41
CA ARG A 103 -18.53 -14.55 -2.31
C ARG A 103 -18.42 -13.33 -1.41
N GLU A 104 -17.26 -13.16 -0.79
CA GLU A 104 -16.96 -12.01 0.07
C GLU A 104 -15.99 -11.05 -0.61
N GLY A 105 -16.13 -9.75 -0.33
CA GLY A 105 -15.22 -8.76 -0.85
C GLY A 105 -15.63 -7.34 -0.49
N VAL A 106 -15.10 -6.39 -1.25
CA VAL A 106 -15.32 -4.96 -1.07
C VAL A 106 -15.97 -4.36 -2.31
N ARG A 107 -16.85 -3.38 -2.09
CA ARG A 107 -17.45 -2.60 -3.15
C ARG A 107 -16.73 -1.27 -3.30
N VAL A 108 -16.24 -0.97 -4.49
CA VAL A 108 -15.65 0.33 -4.84
C VAL A 108 -16.71 1.20 -5.51
N GLU A 109 -17.29 2.12 -4.75
CA GLU A 109 -18.29 3.08 -5.23
C GLU A 109 -17.66 4.42 -5.69
N LYS A 110 -16.51 4.77 -5.11
CA LYS A 110 -15.75 5.98 -5.47
C LYS A 110 -14.41 5.57 -6.04
N LEU A 111 -14.12 5.95 -7.29
CA LEU A 111 -12.87 5.52 -7.97
C LEU A 111 -11.61 6.02 -7.27
N GLU A 112 -11.69 7.16 -6.60
CA GLU A 112 -10.63 7.75 -5.78
C GLU A 112 -10.28 6.94 -4.51
N THR A 113 -11.02 5.89 -4.16
CA THR A 113 -10.67 5.02 -3.02
C THR A 113 -9.94 3.76 -3.42
N CYS A 114 -9.73 3.49 -4.72
CA CYS A 114 -9.06 2.29 -5.19
C CYS A 114 -7.96 2.58 -6.22
N ARG A 115 -6.76 2.02 -6.01
CA ARG A 115 -5.66 2.13 -6.99
C ARG A 115 -4.83 0.85 -7.06
N ALA A 116 -4.36 0.53 -8.26
CA ALA A 116 -3.40 -0.55 -8.46
C ALA A 116 -1.96 -0.02 -8.55
N PHE A 117 -1.03 -0.74 -7.92
CA PHE A 117 0.40 -0.49 -7.98
C PHE A 117 1.10 -1.65 -8.73
N PRO A 118 2.07 -1.34 -9.62
CA PRO A 118 2.68 -2.33 -10.50
C PRO A 118 3.78 -3.15 -9.81
N LEU A 119 3.42 -3.84 -8.73
CA LEU A 119 4.25 -4.77 -7.99
C LEU A 119 3.37 -5.82 -7.30
N LYS A 120 3.95 -7.00 -7.06
CA LYS A 120 3.35 -8.05 -6.24
C LYS A 120 3.20 -7.59 -4.80
N LEU A 121 2.26 -8.19 -4.07
CA LEU A 121 2.00 -7.83 -2.67
C LEU A 121 3.20 -8.17 -1.78
N ALA A 122 3.84 -9.32 -2.03
CA ALA A 122 5.08 -9.68 -1.35
C ALA A 122 6.24 -8.69 -1.63
N ASP A 123 6.37 -8.23 -2.87
CA ASP A 123 7.37 -7.23 -3.26
C ASP A 123 7.08 -5.88 -2.57
N LEU A 124 5.80 -5.52 -2.35
CA LEU A 124 5.41 -4.31 -1.64
C LEU A 124 5.84 -4.36 -0.17
N TYR A 125 5.57 -5.47 0.53
CA TYR A 125 6.00 -5.63 1.92
C TYR A 125 7.52 -5.64 2.04
N GLN A 126 8.22 -6.34 1.15
CA GLN A 126 9.69 -6.33 1.12
C GLN A 126 10.23 -4.91 0.90
N MET A 127 9.63 -4.15 -0.02
CA MET A 127 9.99 -2.75 -0.26
C MET A 127 9.80 -1.90 0.99
N ASN A 128 8.71 -2.09 1.75
CA ASN A 128 8.46 -1.37 2.99
C ASN A 128 9.50 -1.72 4.07
N THR A 129 9.83 -3.02 4.25
CA THR A 129 10.88 -3.45 5.20
C THR A 129 12.22 -2.79 4.89
N GLU A 130 12.63 -2.78 3.63
CA GLU A 130 13.88 -2.12 3.21
C GLU A 130 13.81 -0.60 3.41
N LEU A 131 12.67 0.02 3.11
CA LEU A 131 12.47 1.44 3.32
C LEU A 131 12.65 1.81 4.80
N VAL A 132 11.91 1.15 5.70
CA VAL A 132 12.00 1.36 7.16
C VAL A 132 13.42 1.18 7.67
N LYS A 133 14.11 0.14 7.21
CA LYS A 133 15.51 -0.10 7.58
C LYS A 133 16.43 1.07 7.21
N TYR A 134 16.33 1.57 5.99
CA TYR A 134 17.25 2.60 5.49
C TYR A 134 16.86 4.03 5.88
N THR A 135 15.57 4.30 6.11
CA THR A 135 15.12 5.59 6.63
C THR A 135 15.27 5.66 8.14
N GLY A 136 15.01 4.57 8.86
CA GLY A 136 15.20 4.48 10.31
C GLY A 136 16.67 4.44 10.73
N GLY A 137 17.57 4.04 9.84
CA GLY A 137 19.02 4.14 10.05
C GLY A 137 19.60 5.54 9.79
N ILE A 138 18.78 6.55 9.48
CA ILE A 138 19.24 7.94 9.38
C ILE A 138 19.43 8.48 10.79
N ASP A 139 20.65 8.86 11.12
CA ASP A 139 20.93 9.58 12.36
C ASP A 139 20.80 11.09 12.08
N GLU A 140 19.74 11.70 12.58
CA GLU A 140 19.48 13.13 12.40
C GLU A 140 20.44 14.01 13.22
N GLN A 141 21.01 13.50 14.31
CA GLN A 141 21.95 14.25 15.15
C GLN A 141 23.32 14.34 14.48
N SER A 142 23.84 13.22 13.99
CA SER A 142 25.11 13.21 13.25
C SER A 142 24.94 13.57 11.77
N GLY A 143 23.70 13.56 11.25
CA GLY A 143 23.39 13.76 9.83
C GLY A 143 23.84 12.60 8.94
N THR A 144 24.23 11.46 9.51
CA THR A 144 24.73 10.31 8.76
C THR A 144 23.60 9.49 8.16
N ARG A 145 23.86 8.92 6.98
CA ARG A 145 22.87 8.15 6.21
C ARG A 145 23.50 6.84 5.69
N PRO A 146 22.85 5.69 5.90
CA PRO A 146 23.35 4.41 5.43
C PRO A 146 23.24 4.32 3.91
N CYS A 147 24.30 3.81 3.27
CA CYS A 147 24.26 3.50 1.86
C CYS A 147 23.41 2.24 1.61
N GLN A 148 22.44 2.31 0.70
CA GLN A 148 21.60 1.16 0.38
C GLN A 148 22.39 -0.05 -0.19
N ALA A 149 23.53 0.21 -0.84
CA ALA A 149 24.30 -0.83 -1.52
C ALA A 149 25.29 -1.56 -0.61
N CYS A 150 25.99 -0.83 0.25
CA CYS A 150 27.08 -1.36 1.07
C CYS A 150 26.88 -1.19 2.58
N GLY A 151 25.82 -0.50 3.01
CA GLY A 151 25.48 -0.29 4.41
C GLY A 151 26.29 0.80 5.13
N LYS A 152 27.43 1.23 4.58
CA LYS A 152 28.27 2.25 5.23
C LYS A 152 27.50 3.55 5.47
N GLU A 153 27.65 4.12 6.64
CA GLU A 153 27.07 5.41 7.03
C GLU A 153 28.07 6.55 6.76
N ALA A 154 27.57 7.70 6.32
CA ALA A 154 28.32 8.94 6.22
C ALA A 154 27.35 10.12 6.09
N GLN A 155 27.83 11.34 6.40
CA GLN A 155 27.06 12.57 6.19
C GLN A 155 26.85 12.86 4.70
N GLU A 156 27.93 12.81 3.91
CA GLU A 156 27.90 13.07 2.47
C GLU A 156 27.48 11.82 1.70
N ARG A 157 26.23 11.82 1.24
CA ARG A 157 25.66 10.75 0.42
C ARG A 157 24.83 11.31 -0.73
N LYS A 158 24.93 10.64 -1.88
CA LYS A 158 24.10 10.94 -3.04
C LYS A 158 22.71 10.36 -2.84
N LYS A 159 21.70 11.23 -2.82
CA LYS A 159 20.28 10.84 -2.75
C LYS A 159 19.81 10.32 -4.10
N CYS A 160 18.96 9.30 -4.11
CA CYS A 160 18.31 8.86 -5.34
C CYS A 160 17.40 9.96 -5.89
N GLY A 161 17.73 10.49 -7.08
CA GLY A 161 16.94 11.56 -7.71
C GLY A 161 15.53 11.13 -8.16
N GLY A 162 15.25 9.83 -8.27
CA GLY A 162 13.94 9.31 -8.65
C GLY A 162 12.96 9.25 -7.49
N CYS A 163 13.21 8.33 -6.53
CA CYS A 163 12.30 8.12 -5.41
C CYS A 163 12.57 9.04 -4.22
N GLY A 164 13.80 9.53 -4.04
CA GLY A 164 14.16 10.40 -2.92
C GLY A 164 14.27 9.71 -1.55
N TYR A 165 14.22 8.38 -1.44
CA TYR A 165 14.27 7.69 -0.15
C TYR A 165 15.63 7.05 0.18
N TYR A 166 16.40 6.68 -0.83
CA TYR A 166 17.67 5.97 -0.63
C TYR A 166 18.88 6.84 -0.91
N TYR A 167 19.98 6.51 -0.22
CA TYR A 167 21.25 7.23 -0.26
C TYR A 167 22.40 6.30 -0.64
N TYR A 168 23.43 6.85 -1.28
CA TYR A 168 24.57 6.10 -1.81
C TYR A 168 25.90 6.81 -1.57
N CYS A 169 26.98 6.03 -1.44
CA CYS A 169 28.33 6.59 -1.46
C CYS A 169 28.59 7.33 -2.78
N ASP A 170 28.24 6.68 -3.89
CA ASP A 170 28.55 7.12 -5.23
C ASP A 170 27.61 6.42 -6.25
N THR A 171 27.86 6.69 -7.53
CA THR A 171 27.09 6.12 -8.65
C THR A 171 27.30 4.61 -8.79
N ALA A 172 28.43 4.05 -8.37
CA ALA A 172 28.67 2.61 -8.42
C ALA A 172 27.81 1.88 -7.39
N CYS A 173 27.73 2.41 -6.16
CA CYS A 173 26.80 1.93 -5.15
C CYS A 173 25.35 2.06 -5.62
N GLN A 174 24.97 3.19 -6.25
CA GLN A 174 23.63 3.34 -6.80
C GLN A 174 23.30 2.25 -7.83
N LYS A 175 24.19 1.96 -8.80
CA LYS A 175 23.99 0.89 -9.79
C LYS A 175 23.87 -0.48 -9.13
N LYS A 176 24.74 -0.78 -8.17
CA LYS A 176 24.71 -2.05 -7.42
C LYS A 176 23.38 -2.25 -6.70
N ALA A 177 22.85 -1.21 -6.04
CA ALA A 177 21.54 -1.28 -5.41
C ALA A 177 20.39 -1.34 -6.42
N TRP A 178 20.51 -0.63 -7.54
CA TRP A 178 19.52 -0.60 -8.62
C TRP A 178 19.22 -2.01 -9.16
N GLU A 179 20.27 -2.78 -9.40
CA GLU A 179 20.19 -4.12 -9.99
C GLU A 179 20.06 -5.22 -8.93
N GLY A 180 20.85 -5.14 -7.84
CA GLY A 180 21.00 -6.23 -6.87
C GLY A 180 20.19 -6.10 -5.58
N LYS A 181 19.49 -4.99 -5.35
CA LYS A 181 18.72 -4.73 -4.11
C LYS A 181 17.26 -4.33 -4.36
N ASN A 182 16.68 -4.76 -5.49
CA ASN A 182 15.29 -4.47 -5.88
C ASN A 182 14.91 -2.98 -5.98
N HIS A 183 15.88 -2.05 -5.90
CA HIS A 183 15.59 -0.62 -5.93
C HIS A 183 14.91 -0.21 -7.23
N LYS A 184 15.26 -0.80 -8.39
CA LYS A 184 14.61 -0.48 -9.68
C LYS A 184 13.08 -0.61 -9.62
N LYS A 185 12.57 -1.71 -9.07
CA LYS A 185 11.13 -1.95 -8.90
C LYS A 185 10.54 -0.96 -7.88
N GLY A 186 11.14 -0.89 -6.69
CA GLY A 186 10.67 -0.02 -5.61
C GLY A 186 10.67 1.46 -5.97
N CYS A 187 11.67 1.94 -6.71
CA CYS A 187 11.81 3.35 -7.08
C CYS A 187 10.64 3.84 -7.93
N LYS A 188 10.15 3.02 -8.87
CA LYS A 188 8.98 3.38 -9.70
C LYS A 188 7.71 3.54 -8.86
N VAL A 189 7.60 2.79 -7.78
CA VAL A 189 6.44 2.79 -6.90
C VAL A 189 6.55 3.91 -5.86
N LEU A 190 7.73 4.08 -5.24
CA LEU A 190 8.02 5.12 -4.26
C LEU A 190 8.02 6.55 -4.82
N LYS A 191 8.19 6.73 -6.14
CA LYS A 191 8.00 8.04 -6.78
C LYS A 191 6.52 8.40 -7.01
N ASN A 192 5.61 7.42 -6.89
CA ASN A 192 4.19 7.64 -7.13
C ASN A 192 3.59 8.42 -5.93
N PRO A 193 2.87 9.53 -6.16
CA PRO A 193 2.29 10.34 -5.08
C PRO A 193 1.30 9.55 -4.22
N ASN A 194 0.49 8.67 -4.81
CA ASN A 194 -0.45 7.81 -4.08
C ASN A 194 0.27 6.83 -3.15
N MET A 195 1.41 6.29 -3.57
CA MET A 195 2.21 5.43 -2.68
C MET A 195 2.82 6.25 -1.54
N ARG A 196 3.34 7.44 -1.83
CA ARG A 196 3.89 8.33 -0.79
C ARG A 196 2.85 8.76 0.23
N MET A 197 1.61 8.97 -0.23
CA MET A 197 0.47 9.22 0.64
C MET A 197 0.23 8.03 1.58
N LEU A 198 0.22 6.78 1.06
CA LEU A 198 0.07 5.58 1.87
C LEU A 198 1.18 5.39 2.90
N LEU A 199 2.43 5.75 2.57
CA LEU A 199 3.54 5.73 3.54
C LEU A 199 3.33 6.67 4.74
N ASN A 200 2.46 7.67 4.60
CA ASN A 200 2.15 8.66 5.64
C ASN A 200 0.70 8.52 6.16
N LEU A 201 0.07 7.37 5.93
CA LEU A 201 -1.35 7.15 6.21
C LEU A 201 -1.72 7.42 7.68
N LYS A 202 -0.86 7.02 8.64
CA LYS A 202 -1.03 7.29 10.07
C LYS A 202 -1.05 8.77 10.43
N ALA A 203 -0.34 9.62 9.69
CA ALA A 203 -0.22 11.04 9.97
C ALA A 203 -1.39 11.87 9.39
N ALA A 204 -2.22 11.27 8.53
CA ALA A 204 -3.32 11.97 7.88
C ALA A 204 -4.51 12.17 8.82
N THR A 205 -4.87 13.43 9.05
CA THR A 205 -6.00 13.85 9.90
C THR A 205 -7.32 13.98 9.15
N GLN A 206 -7.28 13.93 7.81
CA GLN A 206 -8.44 14.00 6.93
C GLN A 206 -8.54 12.72 6.09
N ALA A 207 -9.73 12.42 5.60
CA ALA A 207 -9.95 11.25 4.74
C ALA A 207 -9.12 11.35 3.45
N LEU A 208 -8.26 10.36 3.24
CA LEU A 208 -7.39 10.27 2.07
C LEU A 208 -8.14 9.78 0.83
N ARG A 209 -7.64 10.20 -0.33
CA ARG A 209 -8.14 9.83 -1.66
C ARG A 209 -6.95 9.70 -2.60
N PHE A 210 -6.99 8.70 -3.46
CA PHE A 210 -6.05 8.58 -4.57
C PHE A 210 -6.33 9.63 -5.64
N THR A 211 -5.27 10.12 -6.26
CA THR A 211 -5.32 11.02 -7.42
C THR A 211 -4.88 10.27 -8.69
N ASP A 212 -5.24 10.80 -9.86
CA ASP A 212 -4.82 10.21 -11.13
C ASP A 212 -3.34 10.41 -11.48
#